data_AF-A0A7I7WK99-F1
#
_entry.id   AF-A0A7I7WK99-F1
#
_cell.length_a   1.000
_cell.length_b   1.000
_cell.length_c   1.000
_cell.angle_alpha   90.00
_cell.angle_beta   90.00
_cell.angle_gamma   90.00
#
_symmetry.space_group_name_H-M   'P 1'
#
loop_
_entity.id
_entity.type
_entity.pdbx_description
1 polymer ?
#
loop_
_entity_poly.entity_id
_entity_poly.type
_entity_poly.pdbx_seq_one_letter_code
_entity_poly.pdbx_strand_id
1 'polypeptide(L)'
;MVETGERPRTSVDGIAILAMFLMVVAFTYNDEIVDLAYAGAGGYVSYSRWIVFLVDTAIVLCAAGLKWRMEAREQLGGTMSWQEFLPRLLHGPWPLGAALMVVLHVAMAFLPLNLGVDIVLSMLFTVSMSLVLVAVLDVGSSGGRGLGRRDWILPLLVGTLVVQVASALWFPVLNIEGECADTVSTDFFAQMVQVIPMLLVTLGIELGFLRRSSPLRTLGQRAAPILTVVMLCVAEMMSFSMLVVSDRTACGVAATMHEFAAFVLSVQATAIALVTLVWLLLTDRNHMNLHEDA
;
A
#
# COMPACT_ATOMS: atom_id res chain seq x y z
N MET A 1 40.23 -12.76 17.13
CA MET A 1 39.38 -11.79 16.41
C MET A 1 38.38 -12.59 15.62
N VAL A 2 37.15 -12.68 16.12
CA VAL A 2 36.04 -13.33 15.40
C VAL A 2 35.44 -12.23 14.53
N GLU A 3 35.65 -12.29 13.22
CA GLU A 3 34.83 -11.54 12.26
C GLU A 3 33.41 -12.09 12.37
N THR A 4 32.59 -11.42 13.17
CA THR A 4 31.14 -11.51 13.04
C THR A 4 30.78 -10.92 11.70
N GLY A 5 30.74 -11.75 10.66
CA GLY A 5 30.20 -11.37 9.37
C GLY A 5 28.75 -10.96 9.56
N GLU A 6 28.50 -9.66 9.70
CA GLU A 6 27.19 -9.08 9.52
C GLU A 6 26.72 -9.46 8.11
N ARG A 7 25.90 -10.51 8.00
CA ARG A 7 25.12 -10.72 6.79
C ARG A 7 24.39 -9.41 6.49
N PRO A 8 24.39 -8.93 5.24
CA PRO A 8 23.81 -7.63 4.93
C PRO A 8 22.29 -7.69 5.18
N ARG A 9 21.86 -7.16 6.35
CA ARG A 9 20.46 -6.96 6.75
C ARG A 9 19.64 -6.25 5.65
N THR A 10 20.31 -5.51 4.78
CA THR A 10 19.74 -4.80 3.62
C THR A 10 18.97 -5.68 2.64
N SER A 11 19.31 -6.98 2.53
CA SER A 11 18.68 -7.85 1.53
C SER A 11 17.29 -8.36 1.97
N VAL A 12 17.01 -8.44 3.27
CA VAL A 12 15.68 -8.80 3.79
C VAL A 12 14.77 -7.58 3.82
N ASP A 13 15.32 -6.42 4.21
CA ASP A 13 14.62 -5.14 4.18
C ASP A 13 14.08 -4.83 2.76
N GLY A 14 14.88 -5.07 1.70
CA GLY A 14 14.43 -4.92 0.32
C GLY A 14 13.27 -5.83 -0.08
N ILE A 15 13.25 -7.08 0.42
CA ILE A 15 12.14 -8.02 0.18
C ILE A 15 10.87 -7.57 0.92
N ALA A 16 11.02 -7.07 2.14
CA ALA A 16 9.90 -6.54 2.93
C ALA A 16 9.28 -5.31 2.26
N ILE A 17 10.10 -4.38 1.74
CA ILE A 17 9.63 -3.23 0.96
C ILE A 17 8.88 -3.68 -0.29
N LEU A 18 9.43 -4.64 -1.03
CA LEU A 18 8.78 -5.19 -2.22
C LEU A 18 7.43 -5.85 -1.89
N ALA A 19 7.37 -6.64 -0.81
CA ALA A 19 6.12 -7.25 -0.36
C ALA A 19 5.08 -6.21 0.02
N MET A 20 5.50 -5.14 0.71
CA MET A 20 4.62 -4.05 1.08
C MET A 20 4.13 -3.26 -0.14
N PHE A 21 5.01 -2.95 -1.09
CA PHE A 21 4.64 -2.30 -2.35
C PHE A 21 3.64 -3.15 -3.14
N LEU A 22 3.90 -4.46 -3.27
CA LEU A 22 3.04 -5.39 -3.96
C LEU A 22 1.63 -5.42 -3.32
N MET A 23 1.55 -5.49 -2.00
CA MET A 23 0.27 -5.50 -1.30
C MET A 23 -0.42 -4.12 -1.36
N VAL A 24 0.27 -3.04 -0.98
CA VAL A 24 -0.31 -1.70 -0.82
C VAL A 24 -0.65 -1.01 -2.14
N VAL A 25 0.19 -1.21 -3.16
CA VAL A 25 0.05 -0.51 -4.44
C VAL A 25 -0.50 -1.45 -5.49
N ALA A 26 0.19 -2.56 -5.79
CA ALA A 26 -0.20 -3.41 -6.92
C ALA A 26 -1.58 -4.06 -6.73
N PHE A 27 -1.95 -4.39 -5.49
CA PHE A 27 -3.27 -4.95 -5.20
C PHE A 27 -4.38 -3.88 -5.15
N THR A 28 -4.08 -2.70 -4.61
CA THR A 28 -5.04 -1.58 -4.53
C THR A 28 -5.43 -1.05 -5.91
N TYR A 29 -4.48 -1.04 -6.85
CA TYR A 29 -4.66 -0.50 -8.21
C TYR A 29 -4.76 -1.60 -9.28
N ASN A 30 -5.12 -2.82 -8.90
CA ASN A 30 -5.08 -3.95 -9.82
C ASN A 30 -6.01 -3.73 -11.02
N ASP A 31 -7.26 -3.35 -10.76
CA ASP A 31 -8.27 -3.11 -11.79
C ASP A 31 -7.82 -2.03 -12.76
N GLU A 32 -7.24 -0.94 -12.25
CA GLU A 32 -6.85 0.19 -13.08
C GLU A 32 -5.56 -0.05 -13.86
N ILE A 33 -4.65 -0.86 -13.33
CA ILE A 33 -3.47 -1.34 -14.07
C ILE A 33 -3.91 -2.23 -15.24
N VAL A 34 -4.88 -3.14 -15.00
CA VAL A 34 -5.43 -4.01 -16.04
C VAL A 34 -6.13 -3.16 -17.10
N ASP A 35 -6.99 -2.24 -16.70
CA ASP A 35 -7.71 -1.34 -17.61
C ASP A 35 -6.76 -0.51 -18.47
N LEU A 36 -5.72 0.08 -17.86
CA LEU A 36 -4.72 0.88 -18.57
C LEU A 36 -3.91 0.03 -19.56
N ALA A 37 -3.51 -1.18 -19.18
CA ALA A 37 -2.76 -2.08 -20.05
C ALA A 37 -3.57 -2.46 -21.31
N TYR A 38 -4.87 -2.72 -21.15
CA TYR A 38 -5.76 -3.01 -22.27
C TYR A 38 -6.02 -1.80 -23.16
N ALA A 39 -6.24 -0.63 -22.56
CA ALA A 39 -6.39 0.63 -23.30
C ALA A 39 -5.14 0.93 -24.14
N GLY A 40 -3.94 0.75 -23.57
CA GLY A 40 -2.67 0.94 -24.28
C GLY A 40 -2.41 -0.06 -25.42
N ALA A 41 -2.98 -1.26 -25.33
CA ALA A 41 -2.86 -2.30 -26.37
C ALA A 41 -3.84 -2.11 -27.55
N GLY A 42 -4.67 -1.06 -27.54
CA GLY A 42 -5.69 -0.80 -28.58
C GLY A 42 -6.89 -1.75 -28.53
N GLY A 43 -7.00 -2.57 -27.48
CA GLY A 43 -8.11 -3.47 -27.26
C GLY A 43 -9.23 -2.78 -26.49
N TYR A 44 -10.14 -2.11 -27.20
CA TYR A 44 -11.36 -1.51 -26.61
C TYR A 44 -12.44 -2.55 -26.22
N VAL A 45 -12.13 -3.84 -26.37
CA VAL A 45 -13.10 -4.93 -26.17
C VAL A 45 -12.96 -5.45 -24.75
N SER A 46 -14.01 -5.23 -23.95
CA SER A 46 -14.29 -5.84 -22.63
C SER A 46 -13.33 -6.98 -22.29
N TYR A 47 -12.31 -6.70 -21.48
CA TYR A 47 -11.45 -7.76 -20.96
C TYR A 47 -12.28 -8.70 -20.09
N SER A 48 -11.86 -9.96 -20.04
CA SER A 48 -12.51 -10.94 -19.18
C SER A 48 -12.26 -10.54 -17.73
N ARG A 49 -13.31 -10.24 -16.96
CA ARG A 49 -13.23 -9.95 -15.51
C ARG A 49 -12.50 -11.04 -14.71
N TRP A 50 -12.34 -12.23 -15.28
CA TRP A 50 -11.52 -13.31 -14.74
C TRP A 50 -10.02 -12.98 -14.67
N ILE A 51 -9.53 -12.01 -15.46
CA ILE A 51 -8.14 -11.55 -15.40
C ILE A 51 -7.85 -10.92 -14.04
N VAL A 52 -8.79 -10.14 -13.48
CA VAL A 52 -8.68 -9.55 -12.15
C VAL A 52 -8.41 -10.64 -11.11
N PHE A 53 -9.22 -11.71 -11.12
CA PHE A 53 -9.02 -12.86 -10.24
C PHE A 53 -7.65 -13.54 -10.42
N LEU A 54 -7.18 -13.67 -11.66
CA LEU A 54 -5.87 -14.26 -11.96
C LEU A 54 -4.74 -13.39 -11.42
N VAL A 55 -4.82 -12.07 -11.60
CA VAL A 55 -3.81 -11.13 -11.09
C VAL A 55 -3.85 -11.08 -9.57
N ASP A 56 -5.03 -11.04 -8.94
CA ASP A 56 -5.16 -11.09 -7.48
C ASP A 56 -4.51 -12.34 -6.90
N THR A 57 -4.83 -13.49 -7.49
CA THR A 57 -4.28 -14.78 -7.09
C THR A 57 -2.75 -14.78 -7.26
N ALA A 58 -2.25 -14.24 -8.38
CA ALA A 58 -0.82 -14.12 -8.62
C ALA A 58 -0.14 -13.22 -7.57
N ILE A 59 -0.72 -12.06 -7.24
CA ILE A 59 -0.19 -11.15 -6.21
C ILE A 59 -0.14 -11.85 -4.85
N VAL A 60 -1.21 -12.54 -4.45
CA VAL A 60 -1.28 -13.30 -3.19
C VAL A 60 -0.19 -14.38 -3.15
N LEU A 61 -0.02 -15.15 -4.22
CA LEU A 61 1.01 -16.19 -4.31
C LEU A 61 2.42 -15.58 -4.29
N CYS A 62 2.63 -14.45 -4.94
CA CYS A 62 3.88 -13.70 -4.88
C CYS A 62 4.17 -13.24 -3.44
N ALA A 63 3.18 -12.71 -2.72
CA ALA A 63 3.34 -12.32 -1.31
C ALA A 63 3.72 -13.51 -0.40
N ALA A 64 3.10 -14.68 -0.61
CA ALA A 64 3.51 -15.92 0.06
C ALA A 64 4.95 -16.32 -0.27
N GLY A 65 5.35 -16.21 -1.53
CA GLY A 65 6.73 -16.47 -1.98
C GLY A 65 7.74 -15.51 -1.36
N LEU A 66 7.40 -14.23 -1.24
CA LEU A 66 8.24 -13.22 -0.57
C LEU A 66 8.35 -13.52 0.93
N LYS A 67 7.26 -13.90 1.60
CA LYS A 67 7.29 -14.36 2.99
C LYS A 67 8.22 -15.55 3.19
N TRP A 68 8.09 -16.58 2.35
CA TRP A 68 8.98 -17.75 2.40
C TRP A 68 10.45 -17.35 2.25
N ARG A 69 10.77 -16.44 1.31
CA ARG A 69 12.12 -15.92 1.13
C ARG A 69 12.64 -15.15 2.34
N MET A 70 11.80 -14.40 3.05
CA MET A 70 12.20 -13.71 4.29
C MET A 70 12.47 -14.71 5.41
N GLU A 71 11.56 -15.65 5.67
CA GLU A 71 11.74 -16.68 6.71
C GLU A 71 12.96 -17.57 6.46
N ALA A 72 13.18 -17.98 5.21
CA ALA A 72 14.34 -18.79 4.83
C ALA A 72 15.67 -18.06 5.03
N ARG A 73 15.69 -16.73 4.92
CA ARG A 73 16.89 -15.90 5.10
C ARG A 73 17.16 -15.57 6.57
N GLU A 74 16.14 -15.49 7.40
CA GLU A 74 16.26 -15.23 8.84
C GLU A 74 16.68 -16.48 9.64
N GLN A 75 16.36 -17.70 9.19
CA GLN A 75 16.81 -18.91 9.87
C GLN A 75 18.34 -19.09 9.77
N LEU A 76 19.00 -19.12 10.94
CA LEU A 76 20.41 -19.47 11.14
C LEU A 76 20.65 -20.94 10.76
N GLY A 77 20.90 -21.22 9.47
CA GLY A 77 21.20 -22.58 9.00
C GLY A 77 20.94 -22.84 7.51
N GLY A 78 20.18 -21.98 6.84
CA GLY A 78 20.09 -21.95 5.37
C GLY A 78 19.43 -23.17 4.74
N THR A 79 18.10 -23.14 4.68
CA THR A 79 17.17 -23.59 3.61
C THR A 79 15.90 -24.12 4.23
N MET A 80 14.91 -23.23 4.41
CA MET A 80 13.57 -23.65 4.79
C MET A 80 12.91 -24.31 3.59
N SER A 81 12.60 -25.61 3.69
CA SER A 81 11.94 -26.33 2.61
C SER A 81 10.50 -25.82 2.44
N TRP A 82 9.98 -25.85 1.21
CA TRP A 82 8.59 -25.45 0.95
C TRP A 82 7.58 -26.31 1.73
N GLN A 83 7.94 -27.59 1.97
CA GLN A 83 7.13 -28.53 2.75
C GLN A 83 7.00 -28.13 4.23
N GLU A 84 8.00 -27.46 4.80
CA GLU A 84 7.93 -26.91 6.16
C GLU A 84 7.20 -25.57 6.22
N PHE A 85 7.28 -24.76 5.15
CA PHE A 85 6.64 -23.45 5.05
C PHE A 85 5.14 -23.54 4.86
N LEU A 86 4.68 -24.37 3.93
CA LEU A 86 3.28 -24.45 3.56
C LEU A 86 2.33 -24.71 4.75
N PRO A 87 2.56 -25.70 5.64
CA PRO A 87 1.68 -25.90 6.80
C PRO A 87 1.73 -24.74 7.79
N ARG A 88 2.87 -24.05 7.94
CA ARG A 88 2.97 -22.85 8.81
C ARG A 88 2.21 -21.68 8.22
N LEU A 89 2.26 -21.50 6.91
CA LEU A 89 1.50 -20.47 6.21
C LEU A 89 0.00 -20.73 6.35
N LEU A 90 -0.44 -21.97 6.12
CA LEU A 90 -1.85 -22.38 6.15
C LEU A 90 -2.47 -22.45 7.55
N HIS A 91 -1.68 -22.67 8.60
CA HIS A 91 -2.19 -22.56 9.99
C HIS A 91 -2.16 -21.12 10.52
N GLY A 92 -1.55 -20.19 9.80
CA GLY A 92 -1.54 -18.78 10.17
C GLY A 92 -2.85 -18.06 9.82
N PRO A 93 -2.92 -16.75 10.10
CA PRO A 93 -4.05 -15.92 9.67
C PRO A 93 -4.03 -15.62 8.16
N TRP A 94 -2.90 -15.85 7.48
CA TRP A 94 -2.70 -15.57 6.05
C TRP A 94 -3.78 -16.15 5.11
N PRO A 95 -4.14 -17.45 5.13
CA PRO A 95 -5.12 -18.00 4.19
C PRO A 95 -6.51 -17.39 4.38
N LEU A 96 -6.89 -17.07 5.63
CA LEU A 96 -8.17 -16.41 5.89
C LEU A 96 -8.19 -15.03 5.23
N GLY A 97 -7.15 -14.21 5.46
CA GLY A 97 -7.04 -12.89 4.85
C GLY A 97 -6.98 -12.96 3.32
N ALA A 98 -6.18 -13.88 2.78
CA ALA A 98 -6.03 -14.05 1.34
C ALA A 98 -7.34 -14.49 0.67
N ALA A 99 -8.04 -15.46 1.25
CA ALA A 99 -9.33 -15.92 0.74
C ALA A 99 -10.38 -14.82 0.78
N LEU A 100 -10.52 -14.12 1.92
CA LEU A 100 -11.44 -13.00 2.07
C LEU A 100 -11.13 -11.90 1.05
N MET A 101 -9.86 -11.53 0.92
CA MET A 101 -9.41 -10.48 0.04
C MET A 101 -9.75 -10.78 -1.44
N VAL A 102 -9.43 -11.98 -1.94
CA VAL A 102 -9.75 -12.39 -3.31
C VAL A 102 -11.26 -12.48 -3.53
N VAL A 103 -12.01 -13.07 -2.59
CA VAL A 103 -13.47 -13.20 -2.71
C VAL A 103 -14.15 -11.83 -2.73
N LEU A 104 -13.72 -10.91 -1.88
CA LEU A 104 -14.25 -9.54 -1.84
C LEU A 104 -13.96 -8.80 -3.13
N HIS A 105 -12.73 -8.90 -3.66
CA HIS A 105 -12.38 -8.24 -4.92
C HIS A 105 -13.17 -8.78 -6.11
N VAL A 106 -13.31 -10.11 -6.20
CA VAL A 106 -14.18 -10.75 -7.20
C VAL A 106 -15.64 -10.33 -7.02
N ALA A 107 -16.14 -10.25 -5.79
CA ALA A 107 -17.51 -9.80 -5.54
C ALA A 107 -17.73 -8.37 -6.05
N MET A 108 -16.80 -7.45 -5.76
CA MET A 108 -16.85 -6.06 -6.25
C MET A 108 -16.77 -6.00 -7.79
N ALA A 109 -15.91 -6.80 -8.42
CA ALA A 109 -15.77 -6.81 -9.88
C ALA A 109 -16.98 -7.40 -10.63
N PHE A 110 -17.70 -8.36 -10.04
CA PHE A 110 -18.77 -9.10 -10.73
C PHE A 110 -20.19 -8.64 -10.36
N LEU A 111 -20.40 -8.09 -9.16
CA LEU A 111 -21.73 -7.73 -8.69
C LEU A 111 -22.03 -6.25 -8.98
N PRO A 112 -23.22 -5.92 -9.53
CA PRO A 112 -23.67 -4.54 -9.63
C PRO A 112 -24.13 -4.08 -8.24
N LEU A 113 -23.20 -3.57 -7.44
CA LEU A 113 -23.46 -3.12 -6.07
C LEU A 113 -23.90 -1.65 -6.07
N ASN A 114 -24.71 -1.28 -5.08
CA ASN A 114 -24.93 0.14 -4.82
C ASN A 114 -23.70 0.73 -4.11
N LEU A 115 -23.54 2.05 -4.19
CA LEU A 115 -22.39 2.76 -3.59
C LEU A 115 -22.19 2.43 -2.11
N GLY A 116 -23.27 2.28 -1.34
CA GLY A 116 -23.18 1.96 0.08
C GLY A 116 -22.58 0.58 0.35
N VAL A 117 -22.96 -0.44 -0.44
CA VAL A 117 -22.40 -1.79 -0.32
C VAL A 117 -20.96 -1.82 -0.83
N ASP A 118 -20.66 -1.09 -1.90
CA ASP A 118 -19.31 -0.99 -2.45
C ASP A 118 -18.32 -0.44 -1.42
N ILE A 119 -18.66 0.69 -0.76
CA ILE A 119 -17.87 1.26 0.34
C ILE A 119 -17.65 0.24 1.49
N VAL A 120 -18.68 -0.53 1.85
CA VAL A 120 -18.57 -1.54 2.91
C VAL A 120 -17.64 -2.69 2.47
N LEU A 121 -17.74 -3.16 1.23
CA LEU A 121 -16.83 -4.19 0.72
C LEU A 121 -15.39 -3.68 0.62
N SER A 122 -15.18 -2.44 0.17
CA SER A 122 -13.89 -1.76 0.20
C SER A 122 -13.28 -1.72 1.61
N MET A 123 -14.08 -1.41 2.64
CA MET A 123 -13.63 -1.45 4.03
C MET A 123 -13.19 -2.85 4.45
N LEU A 124 -14.01 -3.87 4.17
CA LEU A 124 -13.70 -5.27 4.49
C LEU A 124 -12.45 -5.75 3.74
N PHE A 125 -12.29 -5.30 2.49
CA PHE A 125 -11.13 -5.58 1.66
C PHE A 125 -9.86 -4.99 2.27
N THR A 126 -9.88 -3.72 2.66
CA THR A 126 -8.72 -3.06 3.30
C THR A 126 -8.31 -3.76 4.60
N VAL A 127 -9.28 -4.19 5.41
CA VAL A 127 -9.02 -4.96 6.64
C VAL A 127 -8.39 -6.32 6.32
N SER A 128 -8.93 -7.02 5.32
CA SER A 128 -8.43 -8.34 4.90
C SER A 128 -7.00 -8.27 4.36
N MET A 129 -6.74 -7.28 3.51
CA MET A 129 -5.42 -6.96 2.98
C MET A 129 -4.42 -6.61 4.10
N SER A 130 -4.84 -5.82 5.08
CA SER A 130 -4.01 -5.48 6.24
C SER A 130 -3.63 -6.72 7.04
N LEU A 131 -4.57 -7.65 7.21
CA LEU A 131 -4.31 -8.93 7.87
C LEU A 131 -3.28 -9.77 7.10
N VAL A 132 -3.38 -9.84 5.77
CA VAL A 132 -2.37 -10.50 4.92
C VAL A 132 -1.02 -9.82 5.05
N LEU A 133 -0.97 -8.49 5.01
CA LEU A 133 0.26 -7.71 5.10
C LEU A 133 0.98 -7.92 6.45
N VAL A 134 0.26 -7.91 7.57
CA VAL A 134 0.82 -8.29 8.88
C VAL A 134 1.35 -9.71 8.82
N ALA A 135 0.56 -10.65 8.28
CA ALA A 135 0.97 -12.05 8.23
C ALA A 135 2.21 -12.29 7.36
N VAL A 136 2.44 -11.47 6.33
CA VAL A 136 3.62 -11.53 5.45
C VAL A 136 4.86 -10.94 6.12
N LEU A 137 4.72 -9.82 6.85
CA LEU A 137 5.84 -9.09 7.42
C LEU A 137 6.20 -9.51 8.86
N ASP A 138 5.39 -10.34 9.51
CA ASP A 138 5.66 -10.92 10.83
C ASP A 138 6.60 -12.14 10.69
N VAL A 139 7.89 -11.87 10.45
CA VAL A 139 8.97 -12.85 10.31
C VAL A 139 9.80 -12.87 11.62
N GLY A 140 10.09 -14.04 12.18
CA GLY A 140 11.03 -14.19 13.29
C GLY A 140 10.48 -14.04 14.74
N SER A 141 10.08 -15.16 15.34
CA SER A 141 9.98 -15.49 16.79
C SER A 141 8.96 -14.81 17.74
N SER A 142 8.30 -15.71 18.49
CA SER A 142 7.62 -15.58 19.79
C SER A 142 6.53 -14.53 19.94
N GLY A 143 5.26 -14.98 19.88
CA GLY A 143 4.27 -14.93 20.98
C GLY A 143 3.96 -13.61 21.71
N GLY A 144 4.58 -12.49 21.35
CA GLY A 144 4.36 -11.20 21.98
C GLY A 144 3.17 -10.49 21.35
N ARG A 145 1.98 -10.70 21.91
CA ARG A 145 0.72 -10.02 21.58
C ARG A 145 0.70 -8.53 22.01
N GLY A 146 1.79 -7.79 21.76
CA GLY A 146 1.83 -6.35 22.05
C GLY A 146 1.27 -5.54 20.88
N LEU A 147 0.23 -4.73 21.11
CA LEU A 147 -0.33 -3.81 20.10
C LEU A 147 0.78 -2.96 19.44
N GLY A 148 1.70 -2.42 20.25
CA GLY A 148 2.79 -1.54 19.79
C GLY A 148 3.74 -2.10 18.71
N ARG A 149 3.77 -3.43 18.53
CA ARG A 149 4.62 -4.08 17.52
C ARG A 149 4.04 -3.96 16.10
N ARG A 150 2.75 -3.66 15.96
CA ARG A 150 2.02 -3.65 14.68
C ARG A 150 1.46 -2.28 14.29
N ASP A 151 1.67 -1.24 15.10
CA ASP A 151 1.11 0.10 14.86
C ASP A 151 1.55 0.74 13.54
N TRP A 152 2.68 0.29 12.98
CA TRP A 152 3.15 0.70 11.65
C TRP A 152 2.16 0.41 10.52
N ILE A 153 1.19 -0.49 10.73
CA ILE A 153 0.16 -0.77 9.73
C ILE A 153 -0.91 0.31 9.66
N LEU A 154 -1.12 1.07 10.74
CA LEU A 154 -2.23 2.01 10.85
C LEU A 154 -2.20 3.07 9.73
N PRO A 155 -1.07 3.71 9.40
CA PRO A 155 -1.01 4.65 8.28
C PRO A 155 -1.36 4.02 6.93
N LEU A 156 -0.90 2.79 6.69
CA LEU A 156 -1.18 2.07 5.45
C LEU A 156 -2.65 1.69 5.35
N LEU A 157 -3.23 1.17 6.45
CA LEU A 157 -4.64 0.80 6.52
C LEU A 157 -5.54 2.01 6.28
N VAL A 158 -5.28 3.13 6.97
CA VAL A 158 -6.10 4.34 6.82
C VAL A 158 -5.94 4.92 5.42
N GLY A 159 -4.72 5.02 4.91
CA GLY A 159 -4.48 5.53 3.56
C GLY A 159 -5.12 4.68 2.47
N THR A 160 -5.00 3.35 2.57
CA THR A 160 -5.69 2.42 1.65
C THR A 160 -7.20 2.54 1.77
N LEU A 161 -7.76 2.70 2.97
CA LEU A 161 -9.20 2.90 3.13
C LEU A 161 -9.66 4.20 2.47
N VAL A 162 -8.94 5.30 2.69
CA VAL A 162 -9.29 6.61 2.12
C VAL A 162 -9.28 6.55 0.59
N VAL A 163 -8.26 5.93 -0.02
CA VAL A 163 -8.23 5.81 -1.48
C VAL A 163 -9.31 4.89 -2.01
N GLN A 164 -9.63 3.79 -1.31
CA GLN A 164 -10.69 2.88 -1.74
C GLN A 164 -12.06 3.58 -1.76
N VAL A 165 -12.34 4.43 -0.75
CA VAL A 165 -13.53 5.28 -0.76
C VAL A 165 -13.47 6.32 -1.88
N ALA A 166 -12.32 6.94 -2.12
CA ALA A 166 -12.15 7.91 -3.20
C ALA A 166 -12.37 7.27 -4.59
N SER A 167 -11.84 6.07 -4.82
CA SER A 167 -12.05 5.30 -6.05
C SER A 167 -13.52 4.91 -6.23
N ALA A 168 -14.20 4.42 -5.20
CA ALA A 168 -15.63 4.08 -5.25
C ALA A 168 -16.52 5.30 -5.58
N LEU A 169 -16.11 6.50 -5.18
CA LEU A 169 -16.81 7.75 -5.48
C LEU A 169 -16.53 8.29 -6.88
N TRP A 170 -15.49 7.80 -7.57
CA TRP A 170 -15.04 8.38 -8.83
C TRP A 170 -16.14 8.42 -9.90
N PHE A 171 -16.63 7.27 -10.35
CA PHE A 171 -17.67 7.22 -11.38
C PHE A 171 -19.05 7.76 -10.94
N PRO A 172 -19.56 7.44 -9.73
CA PRO A 172 -20.91 7.88 -9.36
C PRO A 172 -21.01 9.35 -8.93
N VAL A 173 -19.90 9.97 -8.50
CA VAL A 173 -19.93 11.32 -7.89
C VAL A 173 -19.01 12.32 -8.59
N LEU A 174 -17.80 11.91 -8.98
CA LEU A 174 -16.78 12.85 -9.50
C LEU A 174 -16.81 12.95 -11.03
N ASN A 175 -16.87 11.82 -11.73
CA ASN A 175 -16.82 11.71 -13.18
C ASN A 175 -18.15 11.19 -13.76
N ILE A 176 -19.20 12.00 -13.61
CA ILE A 176 -20.56 11.65 -14.04
C ILE A 176 -20.68 11.58 -15.57
N GLU A 177 -19.91 12.41 -16.29
CA GLU A 177 -19.97 12.54 -17.75
C GLU A 177 -19.03 11.57 -18.50
N GLY A 178 -18.02 11.01 -17.83
CA GLY A 178 -17.28 9.80 -18.24
C GLY A 178 -16.34 9.93 -19.44
N GLU A 179 -16.48 10.96 -20.29
CA GLU A 179 -15.89 10.95 -21.63
C GLU A 179 -14.64 11.82 -21.81
N CYS A 180 -14.41 12.80 -20.93
CA CYS A 180 -13.26 13.70 -21.01
C CYS A 180 -12.63 13.95 -19.63
N ALA A 181 -11.30 14.12 -19.60
CA ALA A 181 -10.59 14.61 -18.43
C ALA A 181 -10.83 16.12 -18.26
N ASP A 182 -10.97 16.57 -17.00
CA ASP A 182 -11.29 17.92 -16.47
C ASP A 182 -12.38 17.84 -15.37
N THR A 183 -12.40 16.74 -14.63
CA THR A 183 -13.37 16.51 -13.54
C THR A 183 -12.82 16.94 -12.19
N VAL A 184 -11.50 16.85 -12.02
CA VAL A 184 -10.77 17.28 -10.84
C VAL A 184 -10.14 18.64 -11.13
N SER A 185 -10.49 19.63 -10.29
CA SER A 185 -9.98 21.00 -10.45
C SER A 185 -8.45 21.04 -10.53
N THR A 186 -7.91 21.84 -11.44
CA THR A 186 -6.47 22.13 -11.51
C THR A 186 -5.92 22.73 -10.21
N ASP A 187 -6.76 23.46 -9.47
CA ASP A 187 -6.45 23.98 -8.14
C ASP A 187 -6.10 22.89 -7.13
N PHE A 188 -6.76 21.73 -7.19
CA PHE A 188 -6.43 20.58 -6.35
C PHE A 188 -4.99 20.13 -6.59
N PHE A 189 -4.60 19.92 -7.86
CA PHE A 189 -3.24 19.50 -8.20
C PHE A 189 -2.21 20.58 -7.88
N ALA A 190 -2.55 21.86 -8.08
CA ALA A 190 -1.69 22.98 -7.70
C ALA A 190 -1.43 23.04 -6.19
N GLN A 191 -2.42 22.70 -5.37
CA GLN A 191 -2.26 22.58 -3.92
C GLN A 191 -1.45 21.33 -3.54
N MET A 192 -1.69 20.19 -4.19
CA MET A 192 -0.96 18.95 -3.90
C MET A 192 0.54 19.09 -4.16
N VAL A 193 0.94 19.75 -5.25
CA VAL A 193 2.34 20.08 -5.57
C VAL A 193 3.02 20.95 -4.50
N GLN A 194 2.26 21.66 -3.66
CA GLN A 194 2.81 22.42 -2.53
C GLN A 194 2.81 21.60 -1.24
N VAL A 195 1.74 20.84 -1.00
CA VAL A 195 1.54 20.05 0.22
C VAL A 195 2.45 18.82 0.28
N ILE A 196 2.59 18.09 -0.82
CA ILE A 196 3.36 16.83 -0.85
C ILE A 196 4.84 17.07 -0.55
N PRO A 197 5.54 18.07 -1.13
CA PRO A 197 6.92 18.38 -0.74
C PRO A 197 7.06 18.78 0.73
N MET A 198 6.08 19.52 1.27
CA MET A 198 6.06 19.88 2.69
C MET A 198 5.95 18.62 3.57
N LEU A 199 5.10 17.66 3.21
CA LEU A 199 4.99 16.37 3.90
C LEU A 199 6.27 15.54 3.79
N LEU A 200 6.92 15.51 2.61
CA LEU A 200 8.19 14.83 2.40
C LEU A 200 9.29 15.37 3.34
N VAL A 201 9.42 16.70 3.43
CA VAL A 201 10.40 17.34 4.32
C VAL A 201 10.08 17.03 5.78
N THR A 202 8.81 17.18 6.19
CA THR A 202 8.38 16.94 7.57
C THR A 202 8.65 15.49 7.99
N LEU A 203 8.22 14.52 7.17
CA LEU A 203 8.50 13.10 7.42
C LEU A 203 9.99 12.80 7.41
N GLY A 204 10.77 13.42 6.52
CA GLY A 204 12.22 13.24 6.46
C GLY A 204 12.93 13.64 7.75
N ILE A 205 12.50 14.75 8.36
CA ILE A 205 13.02 15.24 9.65
C ILE A 205 12.66 14.26 10.77
N GLU A 206 11.39 13.88 10.89
CA GLU A 206 10.88 12.99 11.95
C GLU A 206 11.49 11.57 11.87
N LEU A 207 11.56 11.01 10.66
CA LEU A 207 12.18 9.69 10.45
C LEU A 207 13.69 9.75 10.72
N GLY A 208 14.33 10.87 10.41
CA GLY A 208 15.75 11.12 10.71
C GLY A 208 16.02 11.15 12.22
N PHE A 209 15.13 11.77 13.00
CA PHE A 209 15.19 11.77 14.46
C PHE A 209 14.99 10.36 15.03
N LEU A 210 13.92 9.68 14.63
CA LEU A 210 13.58 8.35 15.15
C LEU A 210 14.59 7.26 14.75
N ARG A 211 15.31 7.43 13.64
CA ARG A 211 16.39 6.50 13.25
C ARG A 211 17.58 6.60 14.20
N ARG A 212 17.83 7.78 14.79
CA ARG A 212 18.92 8.01 15.75
C ARG A 212 18.55 7.52 17.15
N SER A 213 17.28 7.66 17.56
CA SER A 213 16.83 7.33 18.92
C SER A 213 16.46 5.86 19.13
N SER A 214 15.98 5.14 18.10
CA SER A 214 15.54 3.75 18.24
C SER A 214 16.06 2.84 17.10
N PRO A 215 17.18 2.12 17.32
CA PRO A 215 17.83 1.30 16.29
C PRO A 215 17.18 -0.08 16.07
N LEU A 216 16.28 -0.54 16.95
CA LEU A 216 15.65 -1.86 16.86
C LEU A 216 14.22 -1.77 16.30
N ARG A 217 14.10 -1.76 14.97
CA ARG A 217 12.82 -1.79 14.24
C ARG A 217 12.55 -3.14 13.58
N THR A 218 11.31 -3.60 13.67
CA THR A 218 10.76 -4.72 12.89
C THR A 218 10.79 -4.42 11.38
N LEU A 219 10.68 -5.43 10.52
CA LEU A 219 10.68 -5.26 9.06
C LEU A 219 9.59 -4.29 8.58
N GLY A 220 8.38 -4.41 9.12
CA GLY A 220 7.26 -3.50 8.79
C GLY A 220 7.53 -2.04 9.16
N GLN A 221 8.10 -1.79 10.34
CA GLN A 221 8.47 -0.44 10.79
C GLN A 221 9.59 0.21 9.97
N ARG A 222 10.36 -0.57 9.21
CA ARG A 222 11.38 -0.07 8.27
C ARG A 222 10.79 0.15 6.88
N ALA A 223 9.97 -0.79 6.41
CA ALA A 223 9.40 -0.75 5.07
C ALA A 223 8.32 0.32 4.92
N ALA A 224 7.45 0.54 5.92
CA ALA A 224 6.32 1.47 5.82
C ALA A 224 6.72 2.94 5.56
N PRO A 225 7.71 3.51 6.27
CA PRO A 225 8.18 4.86 5.96
C PRO A 225 8.80 4.99 4.56
N ILE A 226 9.55 3.97 4.12
CA ILE A 226 10.17 3.98 2.79
C ILE A 226 9.08 3.97 1.71
N LEU A 227 8.07 3.11 1.86
CA LEU A 227 6.93 3.09 0.95
C LEU A 227 6.21 4.45 0.93
N THR A 228 5.97 5.05 2.10
CA THR A 228 5.31 6.35 2.20
C THR A 228 6.05 7.43 1.42
N VAL A 229 7.38 7.51 1.56
CA VAL A 229 8.21 8.45 0.80
C VAL A 229 8.14 8.18 -0.70
N VAL A 230 8.23 6.91 -1.12
CA VAL A 230 8.12 6.54 -2.54
C VAL A 230 6.75 6.94 -3.10
N MET A 231 5.67 6.69 -2.36
CA MET A 231 4.32 7.06 -2.77
C MET A 231 4.14 8.57 -2.89
N LEU A 232 4.66 9.35 -1.94
CA LEU A 232 4.65 10.82 -2.02
C LEU A 232 5.42 11.31 -3.25
N CYS A 233 6.60 10.76 -3.55
CA CYS A 233 7.36 11.12 -4.76
C CYS A 233 6.59 10.80 -6.04
N VAL A 234 5.92 9.65 -6.10
CA VAL A 234 5.10 9.27 -7.27
C VAL A 234 3.88 10.16 -7.39
N ALA A 235 3.17 10.42 -6.29
CA ALA A 235 2.02 11.33 -6.25
C ALA A 235 2.40 12.76 -6.69
N GLU A 236 3.58 13.23 -6.29
CA GLU A 236 4.11 14.53 -6.72
C GLU A 236 4.33 14.59 -8.22
N MET A 237 5.00 13.57 -8.78
CA MET A 237 5.22 13.49 -10.24
C MET A 237 3.90 13.47 -11.02
N MET A 238 2.90 12.73 -10.53
CA MET A 238 1.57 12.66 -11.14
C MET A 238 0.79 13.98 -10.99
N SER A 239 0.94 14.68 -9.87
CA SER A 239 0.33 16.00 -9.69
C SER A 239 0.94 17.03 -10.63
N PHE A 240 2.27 17.00 -10.81
CA PHE A 240 2.96 17.84 -11.78
C PHE A 240 2.50 17.58 -13.21
N SER A 241 2.35 16.31 -13.62
CA SER A 241 1.95 15.99 -14.99
C SER A 241 0.56 16.54 -15.35
N MET A 242 -0.34 16.66 -14.38
CA MET A 242 -1.66 17.30 -14.57
C MET A 242 -1.57 18.81 -14.78
N LEU A 243 -0.55 19.49 -14.26
CA LEU A 243 -0.41 20.95 -14.39
C LEU A 243 0.26 21.41 -15.69
N VAL A 244 1.00 20.52 -16.37
CA VAL A 244 1.78 20.88 -17.57
C VAL A 244 0.87 21.20 -18.77
N VAL A 245 -0.34 20.65 -18.84
CA VAL A 245 -1.26 20.80 -19.99
C VAL A 245 -2.68 21.17 -19.53
N SER A 246 -2.79 22.11 -18.57
CA SER A 246 -4.07 22.50 -17.96
C SER A 246 -5.05 23.23 -18.89
N ASP A 247 -4.58 23.78 -20.02
CA ASP A 247 -5.42 24.58 -20.94
C ASP A 247 -6.15 23.77 -22.02
N ARG A 248 -6.12 22.43 -21.97
CA ARG A 248 -6.76 21.57 -22.99
C ARG A 248 -7.56 20.45 -22.34
N THR A 249 -8.86 20.43 -22.61
CA THR A 249 -9.72 19.27 -22.36
C THR A 249 -9.18 18.09 -23.15
N ALA A 250 -8.67 17.08 -22.45
CA ALA A 250 -8.14 15.87 -23.06
C ALA A 250 -9.22 14.79 -22.99
N CYS A 251 -9.84 14.48 -24.12
CA CYS A 251 -10.83 13.42 -24.20
C CYS A 251 -10.18 12.07 -24.52
N GLY A 252 -10.77 11.00 -23.99
CA GLY A 252 -10.33 9.62 -24.21
C GLY A 252 -9.78 8.93 -22.96
N VAL A 253 -9.84 7.59 -22.99
CA VAL A 253 -9.57 6.71 -21.84
C VAL A 253 -8.21 7.00 -21.19
N ALA A 254 -7.15 7.22 -21.99
CA ALA A 254 -5.83 7.48 -21.44
C ALA A 254 -5.75 8.78 -20.62
N ALA A 255 -6.48 9.82 -21.03
CA ALA A 255 -6.51 11.09 -20.31
C ALA A 255 -7.33 10.96 -19.02
N THR A 256 -8.52 10.36 -19.09
CA THR A 256 -9.38 10.12 -17.92
C THR A 256 -8.69 9.21 -16.90
N MET A 257 -7.99 8.17 -17.35
CA MET A 257 -7.23 7.27 -16.47
C MET A 257 -6.00 7.97 -15.86
N HIS A 258 -5.38 8.89 -16.58
CA HIS A 258 -4.28 9.69 -16.02
C HIS A 258 -4.77 10.62 -14.91
N GLU A 259 -5.88 11.34 -15.15
CA GLU A 259 -6.51 12.22 -14.15
C GLU A 259 -6.95 11.42 -12.92
N PHE A 260 -7.63 10.30 -13.13
CA PHE A 260 -8.01 9.36 -12.08
C PHE A 260 -6.78 8.93 -11.26
N ALA A 261 -5.75 8.39 -11.92
CA ALA A 261 -4.54 7.90 -11.27
C ALA A 261 -3.82 8.99 -10.47
N ALA A 262 -3.71 10.20 -11.02
CA ALA A 262 -3.10 11.34 -10.33
C ALA A 262 -3.90 11.72 -9.08
N PHE A 263 -5.23 11.72 -9.16
CA PHE A 263 -6.12 12.00 -8.04
C PHE A 263 -5.98 10.95 -6.92
N VAL A 264 -6.19 9.67 -7.23
CA VAL A 264 -6.19 8.60 -6.23
C VAL A 264 -4.82 8.39 -5.58
N LEU A 265 -3.72 8.49 -6.35
CA LEU A 265 -2.37 8.38 -5.80
C LEU A 265 -2.06 9.55 -4.85
N SER A 266 -2.49 10.77 -5.19
CA SER A 266 -2.30 11.95 -4.34
C SER A 266 -3.07 11.83 -3.05
N VAL A 267 -4.34 11.42 -3.11
CA VAL A 267 -5.19 11.19 -1.94
C VAL A 267 -4.61 10.09 -1.05
N GLN A 268 -4.19 8.96 -1.63
CA GLN A 268 -3.60 7.85 -0.86
C GLN A 268 -2.31 8.27 -0.18
N ALA A 269 -1.36 8.84 -0.94
CA ALA A 269 -0.04 9.18 -0.43
C ALA A 269 -0.10 10.23 0.68
N THR A 270 -0.93 11.27 0.51
CA THR A 270 -1.11 12.31 1.54
C THR A 270 -1.81 11.76 2.78
N ALA A 271 -2.81 10.89 2.64
CA ALA A 271 -3.46 10.24 3.78
C ALA A 271 -2.49 9.36 4.57
N ILE A 272 -1.71 8.50 3.88
CA ILE A 272 -0.67 7.68 4.53
C ILE A 272 0.33 8.58 5.26
N ALA A 273 0.79 9.66 4.61
CA ALA A 273 1.78 10.58 5.18
C ALA A 273 1.28 11.27 6.45
N LEU A 274 0.06 11.81 6.44
CA LEU A 274 -0.54 12.48 7.59
C LEU A 274 -0.73 11.53 8.77
N VAL A 275 -1.24 10.33 8.52
CA VAL A 275 -1.42 9.33 9.58
C VAL A 275 -0.07 8.81 10.08
N THR A 276 0.93 8.72 9.20
CA THR A 276 2.30 8.41 9.59
C THR A 276 2.84 9.48 10.54
N LEU A 277 2.68 10.77 10.23
CA LEU A 277 3.10 11.85 11.12
C LEU A 277 2.42 11.77 12.49
N VAL A 278 1.10 11.60 12.53
CA VAL A 278 0.36 11.43 13.80
C VAL A 278 0.88 10.22 14.57
N TRP A 279 1.11 9.10 13.90
CA TRP A 279 1.66 7.89 14.51
C TRP A 279 3.06 8.12 15.11
N LEU A 280 3.95 8.80 14.39
CA LEU A 280 5.31 9.12 14.86
C LEU A 280 5.26 10.04 16.09
N LEU A 281 4.40 11.06 16.09
CA LEU A 281 4.21 11.99 17.21
C LEU A 281 3.69 11.29 18.48
N LEU A 282 2.74 10.36 18.33
CA LEU A 282 2.21 9.58 19.47
C LEU A 282 3.26 8.61 20.02
N THR A 283 4.08 8.04 19.14
CA THR A 283 5.14 7.11 19.54
C THR A 283 6.23 7.84 20.34
N ASP A 284 6.62 9.05 19.91
CA ASP A 284 7.62 9.86 20.60
C ASP A 284 7.17 10.27 22.02
N ARG A 285 5.91 10.71 22.15
CA ARG A 285 5.33 11.05 23.46
C ARG A 285 5.40 9.90 24.47
N ASN A 286 5.14 8.67 24.02
CA ASN A 286 5.18 7.49 24.89
C ASN A 286 6.61 7.16 25.35
N HIS A 287 7.63 7.45 24.55
CA HIS A 287 9.03 7.27 24.94
C HIS A 287 9.49 8.29 25.99
N MET A 288 9.00 9.53 25.93
CA MET A 288 9.34 10.56 26.92
C MET A 288 8.76 10.25 28.31
N ASN A 289 7.49 9.85 28.40
CA ASN A 289 6.85 9.53 29.67
C ASN A 289 7.57 8.39 30.43
N LEU A 290 8.07 7.38 29.69
CA LEU A 290 8.80 6.25 30.29
C LEU A 290 10.16 6.65 30.89
N HIS A 291 10.71 7.80 30.50
CA HIS A 291 11.95 8.34 31.06
C HIS A 291 11.72 9.30 32.23
N GLU A 292 10.52 9.88 32.39
CA GLU A 292 10.17 10.68 33.57
C GLU A 292 9.77 9.82 34.77
N ASP A 293 9.25 8.61 34.53
CA ASP A 293 8.81 7.68 35.58
C ASP A 293 9.92 6.73 36.09
N ALA A 294 11.17 6.89 35.63
CA ALA A 294 12.34 6.04 35.97
C ALA A 294 13.43 6.82 36.70
#